data_AF-A0A074M9V3-F1
#
_entry.id   AF-A0A074M9V3-F1
#
_cell.length_a   1.000
_cell.length_b   1.000
_cell.length_c   1.000
_cell.angle_alpha   90.00
_cell.angle_beta   90.00
_cell.angle_gamma   90.00
#
_symmetry.space_group_name_H-M   'P 1'
#
loop_
_entity.id
_entity.type
_entity.pdbx_description
1 polymer ?
#
loop_
_entity_poly.entity_id
_entity_poly.type
_entity_poly.pdbx_seq_one_letter_code
_entity_poly.pdbx_strand_id
1 'polypeptide(L)'
;MNLVAPVFSVFGIVTVLFGCAQSPVSEDIADILPKHSQIVREIEAAVVLPSEADPIENYARHYAMDHEGNVVAVYLIPSATSSVEQGCEVALKNFGSRPCDAQEIAEGRKHLEEIQSRDGIAGQVIWHDSEEGFPFVLDGGCSFISITYQPKTKSFETLVCNGLA
;
A
#
# COMPACT_ATOMS: atom_id res chain seq x y z
N MET A 1 -67.97 -42.60 41.60
CA MET A 1 -68.22 -43.08 40.22
C MET A 1 -67.18 -42.42 39.32
N ASN A 2 -66.60 -43.23 38.44
CA ASN A 2 -65.37 -43.04 37.67
C ASN A 2 -65.33 -41.79 36.78
N LEU A 3 -64.13 -41.22 36.58
CA LEU A 3 -63.55 -41.02 35.24
C LEU A 3 -62.04 -40.73 35.32
N VAL A 4 -61.32 -41.25 34.32
CA VAL A 4 -59.90 -41.57 34.25
C VAL A 4 -59.26 -40.85 33.04
N ALA A 5 -58.02 -40.36 33.23
CA ALA A 5 -56.93 -40.11 32.25
C ALA A 5 -57.06 -38.94 31.22
N PRO A 6 -55.97 -38.51 30.51
CA PRO A 6 -54.61 -39.08 30.42
C PRO A 6 -53.40 -38.10 30.52
N VAL A 7 -52.25 -38.76 30.65
CA VAL A 7 -50.84 -38.36 30.54
C VAL A 7 -50.50 -37.83 29.14
N PHE A 8 -49.68 -36.79 29.05
CA PHE A 8 -48.86 -36.52 27.86
C PHE A 8 -47.40 -36.26 28.26
N SER A 9 -46.56 -37.22 27.86
CA SER A 9 -45.11 -37.16 27.84
C SER A 9 -44.68 -36.47 26.53
N VAL A 10 -43.82 -35.46 26.59
CA VAL A 10 -43.20 -34.87 25.40
C VAL A 10 -41.69 -34.82 25.59
N PHE A 11 -41.02 -35.48 24.65
CA PHE A 11 -39.59 -35.60 24.47
C PHE A 11 -38.90 -34.23 24.37
N GLY A 12 -37.87 -34.02 25.20
CA GLY A 12 -36.96 -32.88 25.08
C GLY A 12 -35.97 -33.09 23.94
N ILE A 13 -36.04 -32.23 22.92
CA ILE A 13 -35.10 -32.16 21.81
C ILE A 13 -33.81 -31.48 22.33
N VAL A 14 -32.69 -32.22 22.32
CA VAL A 14 -31.36 -31.66 22.57
C VAL A 14 -30.84 -31.05 21.27
N THR A 15 -30.91 -29.73 21.16
CA THR A 15 -30.31 -28.98 20.05
C THR A 15 -28.83 -28.73 20.35
N VAL A 16 -27.95 -29.42 19.62
CA VAL A 16 -26.51 -29.13 19.63
C VAL A 16 -26.26 -27.93 18.71
N LEU A 17 -26.03 -26.76 19.31
CA LEU A 17 -25.61 -25.56 18.58
C LEU A 17 -24.11 -25.65 18.30
N PHE A 18 -23.73 -25.90 17.05
CA PHE A 18 -22.39 -25.59 16.53
C PHE A 18 -22.27 -24.06 16.42
N GLY A 19 -21.76 -23.42 17.47
CA GLY A 19 -21.35 -22.03 17.43
C GLY A 19 -20.13 -21.87 16.53
N CYS A 20 -20.26 -21.08 15.47
CA CYS A 20 -19.11 -20.58 14.71
C CYS A 20 -18.31 -19.67 15.64
N ALA A 21 -17.13 -20.13 16.10
CA ALA A 21 -16.18 -19.29 16.80
C ALA A 21 -15.60 -18.27 15.80
N GLN A 22 -16.22 -17.09 15.71
CA GLN A 22 -15.59 -15.94 15.07
C GLN A 22 -14.40 -15.55 15.95
N SER A 23 -13.19 -15.71 15.42
CA SER A 23 -11.99 -15.23 16.08
C SER A 23 -12.10 -13.70 16.24
N PRO A 24 -11.77 -13.13 17.41
CA PRO A 24 -11.80 -11.69 17.60
C PRO A 24 -10.75 -11.08 16.68
N VAL A 25 -11.21 -10.37 15.64
CA VAL A 25 -10.38 -9.38 14.95
C VAL A 25 -10.06 -8.34 16.01
N SER A 26 -8.77 -8.20 16.36
CA SER A 26 -8.30 -7.33 17.44
C SER A 26 -8.88 -5.92 17.26
N GLU A 27 -9.58 -5.41 18.27
CA GLU A 27 -10.21 -4.08 18.30
C GLU A 27 -9.26 -2.94 17.87
N ASP A 28 -7.96 -3.13 18.05
CA ASP A 28 -6.93 -2.14 17.71
C ASP A 28 -6.82 -1.83 16.20
N ILE A 29 -7.08 -2.79 15.29
CA ILE A 29 -6.91 -2.55 13.83
C ILE A 29 -8.10 -1.73 13.27
N ALA A 30 -9.29 -1.91 13.84
CA ALA A 30 -10.51 -1.25 13.37
C ALA A 30 -10.52 0.26 13.66
N ASP A 31 -9.78 0.72 14.67
CA ASP A 31 -9.71 2.14 15.05
C ASP A 31 -8.60 2.91 14.31
N ILE A 32 -7.57 2.20 13.82
CA ILE A 32 -6.40 2.78 13.14
C ILE A 32 -6.71 3.12 11.66
N LEU A 33 -7.41 2.23 10.94
CA LEU A 33 -7.69 2.41 9.50
C LEU A 33 -8.52 3.68 9.17
N PRO A 34 -9.60 4.01 9.92
CA PRO A 34 -10.36 5.24 9.70
C PRO A 34 -9.50 6.49 9.91
N LYS A 35 -8.60 6.46 10.92
CA LYS A 35 -7.72 7.58 11.27
C LYS A 35 -6.68 7.86 10.19
N HIS A 36 -6.06 6.82 9.61
CA HIS A 36 -5.13 6.98 8.50
C HIS A 36 -5.80 7.61 7.28
N SER A 37 -7.00 7.13 6.91
CA SER A 37 -7.73 7.68 5.76
C SER A 37 -8.07 9.17 5.91
N GLN A 38 -8.32 9.65 7.13
CA GLN A 38 -8.58 11.05 7.40
C GLN A 38 -7.32 11.90 7.24
N ILE A 39 -6.19 11.46 7.79
CA ILE A 39 -4.93 12.19 7.69
C ILE A 39 -4.43 12.26 6.25
N VAL A 40 -4.52 11.15 5.49
CA VAL A 40 -4.19 11.15 4.05
C VAL A 40 -5.00 12.20 3.30
N ARG A 41 -6.33 12.23 3.48
CA ARG A 41 -7.18 13.24 2.82
C ARG A 41 -6.83 14.67 3.23
N GLU A 42 -6.47 14.88 4.49
CA GLU A 42 -6.07 16.20 4.97
C GLU A 42 -4.77 16.66 4.29
N ILE A 43 -3.77 15.78 4.23
CA ILE A 43 -2.49 16.04 3.56
C ILE A 43 -2.73 16.29 2.06
N GLU A 44 -3.42 15.39 1.36
CA GLU A 44 -3.62 15.48 -0.09
C GLU A 44 -4.50 16.67 -0.51
N ALA A 45 -5.37 17.16 0.36
CA ALA A 45 -6.13 18.38 0.10
C ALA A 45 -5.31 19.67 0.31
N ALA A 46 -4.26 19.61 1.14
CA ALA A 46 -3.44 20.77 1.49
C ALA A 46 -2.11 20.82 0.73
N VAL A 47 -1.65 19.69 0.20
CA VAL A 47 -0.36 19.58 -0.49
C VAL A 47 -0.37 20.39 -1.78
N VAL A 48 0.67 21.19 -1.98
CA VAL A 48 0.96 21.87 -3.24
C VAL A 48 2.30 21.32 -3.71
N LEU A 49 2.27 20.52 -4.78
CA LEU A 49 3.48 19.92 -5.33
C LEU A 49 4.33 20.99 -6.05
N PRO A 50 5.67 20.80 -6.14
CA PRO A 50 6.55 21.69 -6.90
C PRO A 50 6.12 21.75 -8.37
N SER A 51 6.45 22.84 -9.07
CA SER A 51 6.04 23.04 -10.47
C SER A 51 6.56 21.98 -11.44
N GLU A 52 7.68 21.34 -11.09
CA GLU A 52 8.34 20.31 -11.88
C GLU A 52 7.81 18.89 -11.56
N ALA A 53 6.97 18.75 -10.54
CA ALA A 53 6.33 17.49 -10.21
C ALA A 53 5.16 17.18 -11.15
N ASP A 54 4.93 15.89 -11.35
CA ASP A 54 3.75 15.43 -12.07
C ASP A 54 2.47 15.63 -11.22
N PRO A 55 1.28 15.49 -11.82
CA PRO A 55 0.03 15.42 -11.07
C PRO A 55 0.05 14.30 -10.02
N ILE A 56 -0.55 14.54 -8.85
CA ILE A 56 -0.50 13.62 -7.70
C ILE A 56 -1.02 12.20 -8.03
N GLU A 57 -1.95 12.08 -8.97
CA GLU A 57 -2.50 10.81 -9.45
C GLU A 57 -1.46 9.90 -10.14
N ASN A 58 -0.34 10.45 -10.59
CA ASN A 58 0.75 9.66 -11.19
C ASN A 58 1.65 8.99 -10.14
N TYR A 59 1.48 9.32 -8.86
CA TYR A 59 2.30 8.81 -7.78
C TYR A 59 1.62 7.66 -7.05
N ALA A 60 2.41 6.64 -6.71
CA ALA A 60 2.15 5.81 -5.53
C ALA A 60 2.57 6.59 -4.29
N ARG A 61 1.73 6.58 -3.25
CA ARG A 61 1.89 7.43 -2.07
C ARG A 61 2.05 6.57 -0.83
N HIS A 62 3.25 6.57 -0.29
CA HIS A 62 3.67 5.78 0.86
C HIS A 62 3.66 6.69 2.08
N TYR A 63 3.00 6.26 3.15
CA TYR A 63 2.88 7.02 4.39
C TYR A 63 3.31 6.16 5.57
N ALA A 64 3.87 6.79 6.59
CA ALA A 64 4.12 6.18 7.89
C ALA A 64 4.04 7.26 8.98
N MET A 65 3.95 6.82 10.23
CA MET A 65 4.17 7.70 11.38
C MET A 65 5.62 7.58 11.81
N ASP A 66 6.30 8.70 12.03
CA ASP A 66 7.62 8.68 12.67
C ASP A 66 7.49 8.52 14.21
N HIS A 67 8.64 8.48 14.88
CA HIS A 67 8.71 8.34 16.34
C HIS A 67 8.29 9.60 17.10
N GLU A 68 8.20 10.76 16.45
CA GLU A 68 7.77 12.03 17.03
C GLU A 68 6.27 12.29 16.86
N GLY A 69 5.60 11.44 16.08
CA GLY A 69 4.18 11.54 15.75
C GLY A 69 3.89 12.46 14.56
N ASN A 70 4.89 12.72 13.71
CA ASN A 70 4.69 13.33 12.40
C ASN A 70 4.34 12.26 11.38
N VAL A 71 3.64 12.67 10.33
CA VAL A 71 3.44 11.81 9.16
C VAL A 71 4.58 12.08 8.19
N VAL A 72 5.37 11.05 7.94
CA VAL A 72 6.35 11.03 6.86
C VAL A 72 5.71 10.36 5.65
N ALA A 73 5.98 10.89 4.47
CA ALA A 73 5.50 10.31 3.23
C ALA A 73 6.52 10.40 2.10
N VAL A 74 6.43 9.42 1.21
CA VAL A 74 7.15 9.38 -0.07
C VAL A 74 6.13 9.25 -1.17
N TYR A 75 6.14 10.20 -2.10
CA TYR A 75 5.40 10.09 -3.35
C TYR A 75 6.37 9.64 -4.43
N LEU A 76 6.14 8.46 -5.00
CA LEU A 76 6.97 7.84 -6.02
C LEU A 76 6.16 7.68 -7.31
N ILE A 77 6.69 8.13 -8.44
CA ILE A 77 6.16 7.75 -9.75
C ILE A 77 6.67 6.32 -10.03
N PRO A 78 5.79 5.30 -10.07
CA PRO A 78 6.24 3.95 -10.30
C PRO A 78 6.85 3.83 -11.69
N SER A 79 7.88 2.98 -11.82
CA SER A 79 8.47 2.69 -13.13
C SER A 79 7.39 2.24 -14.10
N ALA A 80 7.28 2.93 -15.24
CA ALA A 80 6.29 2.61 -16.25
C ALA A 80 6.41 1.12 -16.62
N THR A 81 5.26 0.45 -16.77
CA THR A 81 5.17 -0.90 -17.33
C THR A 81 5.48 -0.88 -18.83
N SER A 82 6.59 -0.29 -19.27
CA SER A 82 7.10 -0.63 -20.60
C SER A 82 7.27 -2.13 -20.57
N SER A 83 6.54 -2.86 -21.42
CA SER A 83 6.53 -4.31 -21.34
C SER A 83 7.98 -4.76 -21.46
N VAL A 84 8.40 -5.70 -20.61
CA VAL A 84 9.74 -6.30 -20.69
C VAL A 84 10.02 -6.88 -22.09
N GLU A 85 8.97 -7.09 -22.87
CA GLU A 85 9.00 -7.51 -24.27
C GLU A 85 9.41 -6.38 -25.25
N GLN A 86 9.12 -5.12 -24.93
CA GLN A 86 9.48 -3.95 -25.74
C GLN A 86 10.83 -3.38 -25.32
N GLY A 87 11.89 -3.83 -26.01
CA GLY A 87 13.22 -3.22 -25.88
C GLY A 87 14.19 -3.95 -24.94
N CYS A 88 13.89 -5.19 -24.55
CA CYS A 88 14.88 -6.02 -23.86
C CYS A 88 15.97 -6.48 -24.84
N GLU A 89 17.18 -5.98 -24.60
CA GLU A 89 18.39 -6.29 -25.36
C GLU A 89 19.49 -6.75 -24.42
N VAL A 90 20.24 -7.76 -24.83
CA VAL A 90 21.40 -8.28 -24.09
C VAL A 90 22.68 -7.81 -24.76
N ALA A 91 23.53 -7.13 -23.98
CA ALA A 91 24.85 -6.72 -24.44
C ALA A 91 25.78 -7.94 -24.60
N LEU A 92 26.38 -8.06 -25.77
CA LEU A 92 27.34 -9.11 -26.09
C LEU A 92 28.78 -8.62 -25.89
N LYS A 93 29.72 -9.55 -25.69
CA LYS A 93 31.15 -9.22 -25.47
C LYS A 93 31.81 -8.47 -26.62
N ASN A 94 31.22 -8.53 -27.81
CA ASN A 94 31.69 -7.81 -29.00
C ASN A 94 31.07 -6.41 -29.14
N PHE A 95 30.47 -5.85 -28.08
CA PHE A 95 29.74 -4.59 -28.10
C PHE A 95 28.51 -4.58 -29.03
N GLY A 96 28.09 -5.74 -29.53
CA GLY A 96 26.79 -5.91 -30.18
C GLY A 96 25.67 -6.09 -29.16
N SER A 97 24.44 -6.10 -29.64
CA SER A 97 23.28 -6.53 -28.86
C SER A 97 22.56 -7.68 -29.56
N ARG A 98 21.75 -8.39 -28.79
CA ARG A 98 20.73 -9.30 -29.31
C ARG A 98 19.43 -9.08 -28.55
N PRO A 99 18.28 -9.42 -29.16
CA PRO A 99 17.03 -9.52 -28.41
C PRO A 99 17.17 -10.52 -27.27
N CYS A 100 16.45 -10.26 -26.19
CA CYS A 100 16.30 -11.21 -25.09
C CYS A 100 15.59 -12.50 -25.55
N ASP A 101 15.96 -13.61 -24.94
CA ASP A 101 15.22 -14.87 -25.11
C ASP A 101 14.02 -14.95 -24.16
N ALA A 102 13.22 -16.01 -24.29
CA ALA A 102 12.00 -16.18 -23.52
C ALA A 102 12.25 -16.32 -22.00
N GLN A 103 13.40 -16.87 -21.61
CA GLN A 103 13.75 -17.01 -20.20
C GLN A 103 14.13 -15.65 -19.61
N GLU A 104 15.00 -14.90 -20.30
CA GLU A 104 15.41 -13.55 -19.90
C GLU A 104 14.20 -12.60 -19.77
N ILE A 105 13.24 -12.69 -20.71
CA ILE A 105 11.99 -11.92 -20.63
C ILE A 105 11.15 -12.34 -19.42
N ALA A 106 11.05 -13.64 -19.13
CA ALA A 106 10.28 -14.13 -17.99
C ALA A 106 10.90 -13.69 -16.65
N GLU A 107 12.23 -13.72 -16.54
CA GLU A 107 12.96 -13.23 -15.37
C GLU A 107 12.79 -11.73 -15.18
N GLY A 108 12.89 -10.94 -16.27
CA GLY A 108 12.65 -9.50 -16.22
C GLY A 108 11.21 -9.16 -15.79
N ARG A 109 10.21 -9.92 -16.25
CA ARG A 109 8.82 -9.73 -15.82
C ARG A 109 8.65 -9.97 -14.33
N LYS A 110 9.21 -11.07 -13.82
CA LYS A 110 9.18 -11.38 -12.39
C LYS A 110 9.83 -10.27 -11.57
N HIS A 111 10.97 -9.75 -12.02
CA HIS A 111 11.64 -8.66 -11.33
C HIS A 111 10.80 -7.36 -11.33
N LEU A 112 10.14 -7.04 -12.44
CA LEU A 112 9.24 -5.88 -12.51
C LEU A 112 8.04 -6.04 -11.57
N GLU A 113 7.46 -7.23 -11.47
CA GLU A 113 6.38 -7.53 -10.53
C GLU A 113 6.83 -7.35 -9.06
N GLU A 114 8.06 -7.78 -8.72
CA GLU A 114 8.65 -7.56 -7.39
C GLU A 114 8.85 -6.06 -7.09
N ILE A 115 9.34 -5.29 -8.07
CA ILE A 115 9.48 -3.83 -7.96
C ILE A 115 8.11 -3.19 -7.71
N GLN A 116 7.12 -3.52 -8.52
CA GLN A 116 5.77 -2.95 -8.40
C GLN A 116 5.07 -3.34 -7.11
N SER A 117 5.30 -4.57 -6.62
CA SER A 117 4.76 -4.99 -5.33
C SER A 117 5.31 -4.16 -4.17
N ARG A 118 6.54 -3.64 -4.29
CA ARG A 118 7.18 -2.79 -3.28
C ARG A 118 6.82 -1.32 -3.47
N ASP A 119 6.91 -0.83 -4.70
CA ASP A 119 6.80 0.59 -5.06
C ASP A 119 5.34 1.02 -5.29
N GLY A 120 4.42 0.06 -5.42
CA GLY A 120 3.02 0.31 -5.72
C GLY A 120 2.76 0.69 -7.19
N ILE A 121 1.52 1.08 -7.45
CA ILE A 121 1.06 1.60 -8.74
C ILE A 121 0.53 3.04 -8.60
N ALA A 122 0.50 3.78 -9.71
CA ALA A 122 0.03 5.16 -9.72
C ALA A 122 -1.38 5.27 -9.11
N GLY A 123 -1.58 6.27 -8.25
CA GLY A 123 -2.82 6.50 -7.52
C GLY A 123 -3.01 5.60 -6.29
N GLN A 124 -2.15 4.62 -6.05
CA GLN A 124 -2.22 3.81 -4.83
C GLN A 124 -1.81 4.62 -3.60
N VAL A 125 -2.45 4.32 -2.46
CA VAL A 125 -2.08 4.83 -1.14
C VAL A 125 -1.68 3.62 -0.29
N ILE A 126 -0.47 3.66 0.28
CA ILE A 126 0.11 2.58 1.06
C ILE A 126 0.53 3.15 2.41
N TRP A 127 0.05 2.54 3.49
CA TRP A 127 0.45 2.89 4.85
C TRP A 127 1.37 1.80 5.39
N HIS A 128 2.53 2.20 5.88
CA HIS A 128 3.54 1.34 6.46
C HIS A 128 3.54 1.46 7.97
N ASP A 129 4.05 0.43 8.65
CA ASP A 129 4.26 0.47 10.10
C ASP A 129 5.37 1.47 10.49
N SER A 130 6.36 1.68 9.60
CA SER A 130 7.47 2.61 9.77
C SER A 130 8.01 3.09 8.42
N GLU A 131 8.87 4.11 8.43
CA GLU A 131 9.56 4.63 7.24
C GLU A 131 10.53 3.63 6.59
N GLU A 132 10.95 2.59 7.31
CA GLU A 132 11.81 1.52 6.77
C GLU A 132 11.12 0.73 5.65
N GLY A 133 9.79 0.77 5.58
CA GLY A 133 8.99 0.17 4.52
C GLY A 133 8.91 1.01 3.22
N PHE A 134 9.45 2.23 3.23
CA PHE A 134 9.38 3.10 2.06
C PHE A 134 10.26 2.59 0.90
N PRO A 135 9.83 2.82 -0.35
CA PRO A 135 10.67 2.55 -1.49
C PRO A 135 11.91 3.46 -1.43
N PHE A 136 13.05 2.95 -1.88
CA PHE A 136 14.31 3.68 -1.92
C PHE A 136 14.67 4.01 -3.36
N VAL A 137 14.85 5.30 -3.67
CA VAL A 137 15.29 5.78 -4.98
C VAL A 137 16.46 6.73 -4.82
N LEU A 138 17.51 6.51 -5.61
CA LEU A 138 18.65 7.42 -5.72
C LEU A 138 18.39 8.43 -6.84
N ASP A 139 18.48 9.72 -6.52
CA ASP A 139 18.42 10.82 -7.49
C ASP A 139 17.16 10.81 -8.38
N GLY A 140 15.98 10.78 -7.75
CA GLY A 140 14.70 10.67 -8.44
C GLY A 140 14.16 11.99 -9.05
N GLY A 141 14.79 13.14 -8.81
CA GLY A 141 14.15 14.43 -9.08
C GLY A 141 12.77 14.51 -8.43
N CYS A 142 11.80 15.09 -9.15
CA CYS A 142 10.41 15.11 -8.70
C CYS A 142 9.63 13.81 -8.98
N SER A 143 10.27 12.75 -9.50
CA SER A 143 9.66 11.41 -9.49
C SER A 143 9.65 10.77 -8.10
N PHE A 144 10.41 11.34 -7.15
CA PHE A 144 10.43 10.95 -5.76
C PHE A 144 10.35 12.20 -4.87
N ILE A 145 9.24 12.38 -4.16
CA ILE A 145 9.00 13.54 -3.30
C ILE A 145 8.96 13.07 -1.86
N SER A 146 9.77 13.69 -1.01
CA SER A 146 9.77 13.46 0.43
C SER A 146 8.93 14.53 1.13
N ILE A 147 8.05 14.08 2.02
CA ILE A 147 7.12 14.94 2.75
C ILE A 147 7.20 14.63 4.25
N THR A 148 7.24 15.69 5.06
CA THR A 148 7.04 15.60 6.50
C THR A 148 5.91 16.55 6.88
N TYR A 149 4.85 15.99 7.47
CA TYR A 149 3.65 16.69 7.87
C TYR A 149 3.44 16.58 9.38
N GLN A 150 3.16 17.71 10.03
CA GLN A 150 2.89 17.77 11.46
C GLN A 150 1.37 17.82 11.72
N PRO A 151 0.72 16.73 12.18
CA PRO A 151 -0.74 16.68 12.29
C PRO A 151 -1.31 17.65 13.33
N LYS A 152 -0.52 18.01 14.34
CA LYS A 152 -0.94 18.92 15.42
C LYS A 152 -1.08 20.36 14.94
N THR A 153 -0.14 20.83 14.13
CA THR A 153 -0.08 22.21 13.61
C THR A 153 -0.67 22.33 12.22
N LYS A 154 -0.96 21.19 11.57
CA LYS A 154 -1.43 21.09 10.20
C LYS A 154 -0.52 21.79 9.20
N SER A 155 0.78 21.56 9.34
CA SER A 155 1.79 22.22 8.54
C SER A 155 2.77 21.21 7.94
N PHE A 156 3.28 21.56 6.76
CA PHE A 156 4.38 20.83 6.12
C PHE A 156 5.69 21.40 6.63
N GLU A 157 6.51 20.53 7.18
CA GLU A 157 7.90 20.86 7.54
C GLU A 157 8.81 20.70 6.33
N THR A 158 8.63 19.60 5.60
CA THR A 158 9.39 19.30 4.39
C THR A 158 8.44 18.89 3.27
N LEU A 159 8.71 19.40 2.07
CA LEU A 159 8.12 18.97 0.81
C LEU A 159 9.16 19.23 -0.29
N VAL A 160 9.94 18.21 -0.64
CA VAL A 160 11.10 18.36 -1.54
C VAL A 160 11.18 17.24 -2.57
N CYS A 161 11.60 17.59 -3.78
CA CYS A 161 12.00 16.61 -4.79
C CYS A 161 13.41 16.09 -4.46
N ASN A 162 13.60 14.77 -4.51
CA ASN A 162 14.91 14.19 -4.23
C ASN A 162 15.92 14.58 -5.32
N GLY A 163 17.13 15.02 -4.97
CA GLY A 163 18.15 15.43 -5.95
C GLY A 163 18.14 16.91 -6.38
N LEU A 164 17.18 17.72 -5.90
CA LEU A 164 17.26 19.18 -6.00
C LEU A 164 17.73 19.74 -4.64
N ALA A 165 19.00 20.14 -4.58
CA ALA A 165 19.61 20.86 -3.45
C ALA A 165 19.55 22.38 -3.65
#